data_AF-A0A224XIY1-F1
#
_entry.id   AF-A0A224XIY1-F1
#
_cell.length_a   1.000
_cell.length_b   1.000
_cell.length_c   1.000
_cell.angle_alpha   90.00
_cell.angle_beta   90.00
_cell.angle_gamma   90.00
#
_symmetry.space_group_name_H-M   'P 1'
#
loop_
_entity.id
_entity.type
_entity.pdbx_description
1 polymer ?
#
loop_
_entity_poly.entity_id
_entity_poly.type
_entity_poly.pdbx_seq_one_letter_code
_entity_poly.pdbx_strand_id
1 'polypeptide(L)'
;MSKKNRKTKLGRVLEKRKREDSEDEASESEKPLPPSRISDEPIPKKSKWINRQRVLVFAARGTTQRDRHLMNDLKRVMPHSKSENKISRREHLAVINELCKIKNCNKSLFFEGRKKQDLYLWISNISEGPSAKFLIESVFTMQELRLTGNCLKGSRPLLSFDENFQKEPHYALIKELFIQVFGVPNRHPKSQPFIDRVISFTVLDNRIWYRHYQILKEDGALAEIGPRFVFNPIKIFDGSFTGNTLWDNPHYVTPNMYRRRLSAVAGQKYVDRRNQKLAYKMSRPKTSYPSLPEDDIFEGDTLERAAKAVGDSLPPEISDMIEEPVKKKLTVKPHIISFRNRNRDGKNKKRKVSATDE
;
A
#
# COMPACT_ATOMS: atom_id res chain seq x y z
N MET A 1 38.38 -26.89 39.12
CA MET A 1 38.08 -26.77 37.67
C MET A 1 36.84 -27.59 37.33
N SER A 2 35.89 -26.99 36.62
CA SER A 2 34.46 -27.37 36.53
C SER A 2 34.18 -28.65 35.72
N LYS A 3 33.44 -29.60 36.32
CA LYS A 3 32.88 -30.81 35.67
C LYS A 3 31.58 -30.49 34.90
N LYS A 4 31.57 -29.51 34.01
CA LYS A 4 30.45 -29.23 33.11
C LYS A 4 30.95 -29.18 31.68
N ASN A 5 30.96 -30.33 30.99
CA ASN A 5 30.87 -30.48 29.52
C ASN A 5 31.14 -31.94 29.06
N ARG A 6 30.49 -32.93 29.68
CA ARG A 6 30.37 -34.26 29.03
C ARG A 6 29.10 -34.24 28.18
N LYS A 7 29.27 -34.17 26.86
CA LYS A 7 28.17 -34.33 25.88
C LYS A 7 27.37 -35.59 26.22
N THR A 8 26.05 -35.45 26.30
CA THR A 8 25.13 -36.55 26.60
C THR A 8 25.21 -37.65 25.53
N LYS A 9 24.87 -38.88 25.90
CA LYS A 9 24.88 -40.04 24.99
C LYS A 9 24.03 -39.78 23.73
N LEU A 10 22.94 -39.02 23.88
CA LEU A 10 22.08 -38.58 22.79
C LEU A 10 22.77 -37.58 21.84
N GLY A 11 23.53 -36.62 22.38
CA GLY A 11 24.28 -35.64 21.59
C GLY A 11 25.36 -36.29 20.73
N ARG A 12 26.02 -37.35 21.22
CA ARG A 12 26.99 -38.13 20.44
C ARG A 12 26.35 -38.94 19.32
N VAL A 13 25.15 -39.49 19.55
CA VAL A 13 24.40 -40.23 18.53
C VAL A 13 23.91 -39.29 17.41
N LEU A 14 23.46 -38.07 17.77
CA LEU A 14 23.06 -37.05 16.79
C LEU A 14 24.25 -36.53 15.98
N GLU A 15 25.41 -36.31 16.61
CA GLU A 15 26.64 -35.93 15.88
C GLU A 15 27.12 -37.05 14.96
N LYS A 16 26.97 -38.32 15.37
CA LYS A 16 27.36 -39.47 14.55
C LYS A 16 26.45 -39.64 13.33
N ARG A 17 25.13 -39.54 13.50
CA ARG A 17 24.17 -39.55 12.37
C ARG A 17 24.40 -38.38 11.42
N LYS A 18 24.68 -37.18 11.94
CA LYS A 18 24.93 -36.00 11.10
C LYS A 18 26.22 -36.10 10.28
N ARG A 19 27.22 -36.87 10.75
CA ARG A 19 28.44 -37.20 10.00
C ARG A 19 28.20 -38.30 8.97
N GLU A 20 27.48 -39.35 9.35
CA GLU A 20 27.07 -40.43 8.43
C GLU A 20 26.22 -39.87 7.27
N ASP A 21 25.23 -39.01 7.54
CA ASP A 21 24.40 -38.36 6.51
C ASP A 21 25.21 -37.43 5.58
N SER A 22 26.28 -36.80 6.08
CA SER A 22 27.16 -35.94 5.26
C SER A 22 28.20 -36.70 4.45
N GLU A 23 28.67 -37.83 4.96
CA GLU A 23 29.60 -38.73 4.27
C GLU A 23 28.87 -39.54 3.18
N ASP A 24 27.61 -39.90 3.41
CA ASP A 24 26.74 -40.55 2.42
C ASP A 24 26.40 -39.60 1.25
N GLU A 25 26.11 -38.31 1.50
CA GLU A 25 25.87 -37.35 0.39
C GLU A 25 27.14 -37.00 -0.40
N ALA A 26 28.31 -36.93 0.25
CA ALA A 26 29.58 -36.66 -0.45
C ALA A 26 30.05 -37.85 -1.30
N SER A 27 29.84 -39.08 -0.82
CA SER A 27 30.23 -40.31 -1.54
C SER A 27 29.34 -40.65 -2.74
N GLU A 28 28.13 -40.07 -2.83
CA GLU A 28 27.22 -40.26 -3.97
C GLU A 28 27.51 -39.28 -5.13
N SER A 29 28.15 -38.14 -4.85
CA SER A 29 28.53 -37.13 -5.87
C SER A 29 29.85 -37.40 -6.61
N GLU A 30 30.76 -38.22 -6.06
CA GLU A 30 32.10 -38.45 -6.63
C GLU A 30 32.26 -39.75 -7.43
N LYS A 31 31.20 -40.57 -7.57
CA LYS A 31 31.29 -41.79 -8.39
C LYS A 31 31.13 -41.44 -9.88
N PRO A 32 32.12 -41.72 -10.75
CA PRO A 32 31.93 -41.59 -12.19
C PRO A 32 30.78 -42.51 -12.62
N LEU A 33 29.89 -41.99 -13.46
CA LEU A 33 28.76 -42.77 -13.97
C LEU A 33 29.30 -43.98 -14.75
N PRO A 34 28.70 -45.18 -14.59
CA PRO A 34 29.12 -46.36 -15.32
C PRO A 34 28.96 -46.13 -16.84
N PRO A 35 29.88 -46.67 -17.67
CA PRO A 35 29.92 -46.40 -19.11
C PRO A 35 28.77 -47.05 -19.90
N SER A 36 28.10 -48.05 -19.34
CA SER A 36 26.92 -48.69 -19.93
C SER A 36 25.84 -48.78 -18.88
N ARG A 37 24.67 -48.24 -19.24
CA ARG A 37 23.46 -48.29 -18.42
C ARG A 37 22.57 -49.40 -18.96
N ILE A 38 22.26 -50.40 -18.14
CA ILE A 38 21.32 -51.46 -18.52
C ILE A 38 19.93 -50.82 -18.59
N SER A 39 19.28 -50.93 -19.75
CA SER A 39 17.99 -50.28 -20.05
C SER A 39 16.87 -50.66 -19.08
N ASP A 40 16.98 -51.83 -18.45
CA ASP A 40 15.96 -52.42 -17.56
C ASP A 40 16.12 -52.07 -16.08
N GLU A 41 17.14 -51.29 -15.68
CA GLU A 41 17.20 -50.81 -14.30
C GLU A 41 16.08 -49.79 -14.05
N PRO A 42 15.12 -50.06 -13.13
CA PRO A 42 14.10 -49.10 -12.80
C PRO A 42 14.77 -47.87 -12.21
N ILE A 43 14.67 -46.75 -12.93
CA ILE A 43 15.19 -45.44 -12.51
C ILE A 43 14.80 -45.24 -11.04
N PRO A 44 15.76 -45.01 -10.11
CA PRO A 44 15.45 -44.84 -8.71
C PRO A 44 14.48 -43.66 -8.60
N LYS A 45 13.22 -43.96 -8.22
CA LYS A 45 12.19 -42.95 -8.02
C LYS A 45 12.62 -42.11 -6.83
N LYS A 46 13.35 -41.02 -7.10
CA LYS A 46 13.87 -40.13 -6.08
C LYS A 46 12.74 -39.72 -5.14
N SER A 47 13.00 -39.94 -3.85
CA SER A 47 12.06 -39.94 -2.73
C SER A 47 11.06 -38.76 -2.70
N LYS A 48 9.81 -39.15 -2.42
CA LYS A 48 8.61 -38.40 -1.98
C LYS A 48 8.68 -36.86 -1.98
N TRP A 49 7.70 -36.24 -2.62
CA TRP A 49 7.32 -34.83 -2.42
C TRP A 49 6.87 -34.60 -0.96
N ILE A 50 7.82 -34.20 -0.10
CA ILE A 50 7.63 -33.97 1.35
C ILE A 50 6.84 -32.69 1.60
N ASN A 51 7.26 -31.57 1.01
CA ASN A 51 6.63 -30.26 1.23
C ASN A 51 5.48 -30.00 0.24
N ARG A 52 4.25 -30.40 0.60
CA ARG A 52 3.08 -30.29 -0.28
C ARG A 52 2.40 -28.92 -0.24
N GLN A 53 3.15 -27.85 -0.52
CA GLN A 53 2.56 -26.51 -0.63
C GLN A 53 1.75 -26.35 -1.91
N ARG A 54 0.57 -25.74 -1.77
CA ARG A 54 -0.33 -25.37 -2.86
C ARG A 54 -0.88 -23.99 -2.56
N VAL A 55 -0.75 -23.09 -3.53
CA VAL A 55 -1.15 -21.69 -3.37
C VAL A 55 -2.38 -21.43 -4.23
N LEU A 56 -3.47 -20.96 -3.63
CA LEU A 56 -4.65 -20.50 -4.38
C LEU A 56 -4.43 -19.06 -4.84
N VAL A 57 -4.55 -18.79 -6.14
CA VAL A 57 -4.36 -17.45 -6.72
C VAL A 57 -5.63 -17.02 -7.44
N PHE A 58 -6.31 -16.02 -6.89
CA PHE A 58 -7.57 -15.51 -7.45
C PHE A 58 -7.80 -14.05 -7.05
N ALA A 59 -8.84 -13.45 -7.62
CA ALA A 59 -9.10 -12.02 -7.48
C ALA A 59 -10.57 -11.71 -7.21
N ALA A 60 -10.82 -10.56 -6.60
CA ALA A 60 -12.14 -9.97 -6.50
C ALA A 60 -12.62 -9.48 -7.87
N ARG A 61 -13.94 -9.38 -8.03
CA ARG A 61 -14.52 -8.72 -9.21
C ARG A 61 -14.03 -7.27 -9.35
N GLY A 62 -13.77 -6.87 -10.59
CA GLY A 62 -13.37 -5.52 -10.99
C GLY A 62 -11.92 -5.12 -10.67
N THR A 63 -11.01 -6.08 -10.76
CA THR A 63 -9.57 -5.86 -11.05
C THR A 63 -9.37 -5.20 -12.41
N THR A 64 -8.32 -4.39 -12.55
CA THR A 64 -7.96 -3.78 -13.84
C THR A 64 -7.37 -4.79 -14.82
N GLN A 65 -7.09 -4.36 -16.05
CA GLN A 65 -6.36 -5.20 -17.00
C GLN A 65 -4.94 -5.49 -16.51
N ARG A 66 -4.21 -4.48 -16.04
CA ARG A 66 -2.85 -4.62 -15.51
C ARG A 66 -2.78 -5.66 -14.38
N ASP A 67 -3.72 -5.59 -13.43
CA ASP A 67 -3.77 -6.53 -12.30
C ASP A 67 -4.05 -7.97 -12.75
N ARG A 68 -4.83 -8.15 -13.84
CA ARG A 68 -5.08 -9.48 -14.42
C ARG A 68 -3.81 -10.07 -15.03
N HIS A 69 -3.02 -9.26 -15.72
CA HIS A 69 -1.73 -9.68 -16.25
C HIS A 69 -0.78 -10.04 -15.10
N LEU A 70 -0.66 -9.20 -14.07
CA LEU A 70 0.13 -9.51 -12.87
C LEU A 70 -0.28 -10.84 -12.21
N MET A 71 -1.59 -11.07 -12.04
CA MET A 71 -2.11 -12.33 -11.49
C MET A 71 -1.72 -13.54 -12.35
N ASN A 72 -1.79 -13.40 -13.69
CA ASN A 72 -1.41 -14.47 -14.61
C ASN A 72 0.10 -14.70 -14.64
N ASP A 73 0.90 -13.64 -14.53
CA ASP A 73 2.35 -13.71 -14.43
C ASP A 73 2.75 -14.48 -13.18
N LEU A 74 2.14 -14.17 -12.02
CA LEU A 74 2.38 -14.91 -10.78
C LEU A 74 1.96 -16.39 -10.86
N LYS A 75 0.86 -16.70 -11.55
CA LYS A 75 0.48 -18.10 -11.84
C LYS A 75 1.51 -18.81 -12.73
N ARG A 76 2.13 -18.09 -13.66
CA ARG A 76 3.20 -18.64 -14.52
C ARG A 76 4.49 -18.84 -13.75
N VAL A 77 4.79 -17.95 -12.80
CA VAL A 77 5.95 -18.05 -11.91
C VAL A 77 5.79 -19.24 -10.95
N MET A 78 4.62 -19.44 -10.35
CA MET A 78 4.43 -20.49 -9.33
C MET A 78 3.76 -21.76 -9.93
N PRO A 79 4.51 -22.87 -10.14
CA PRO A 79 3.93 -24.10 -10.70
C PRO A 79 2.94 -24.82 -9.77
N HIS A 80 3.05 -24.57 -8.46
CA HIS A 80 2.13 -25.07 -7.42
C HIS A 80 0.92 -24.14 -7.19
N SER A 81 0.74 -23.13 -8.05
CA SER A 81 -0.44 -22.27 -8.04
C SER A 81 -1.67 -22.98 -8.63
N LYS A 82 -2.83 -22.73 -8.03
CA LYS A 82 -4.15 -23.09 -8.56
C LYS A 82 -4.96 -21.83 -8.82
N SER A 83 -5.66 -21.77 -9.94
CA SER A 83 -6.57 -20.67 -10.26
C SER A 83 -7.98 -20.97 -9.78
N GLU A 84 -8.64 -19.94 -9.25
CA GLU A 84 -10.07 -19.98 -8.93
C GLU A 84 -10.84 -18.86 -9.66
N ASN A 85 -12.16 -19.02 -9.71
CA ASN A 85 -13.07 -17.99 -10.20
C ASN A 85 -13.05 -16.75 -9.31
N LYS A 86 -13.43 -15.61 -9.88
CA LYS A 86 -13.42 -14.34 -9.15
C LYS A 86 -14.55 -14.26 -8.12
N ILE A 87 -14.20 -13.93 -6.88
CA ILE A 87 -15.15 -13.75 -5.80
C ILE A 87 -15.92 -12.42 -5.94
N SER A 88 -17.18 -12.40 -5.49
CA SER A 88 -17.95 -11.15 -5.41
C SER A 88 -17.41 -10.26 -4.30
N ARG A 89 -17.47 -8.92 -4.49
CA ARG A 89 -16.97 -7.96 -3.49
C ARG A 89 -17.81 -7.90 -2.20
N ARG A 90 -19.03 -8.41 -2.24
CA ARG A 90 -19.99 -8.35 -1.12
C ARG A 90 -19.83 -9.51 -0.15
N GLU A 91 -19.12 -10.56 -0.54
CA GLU A 91 -18.95 -11.76 0.27
C GLU A 91 -17.93 -11.51 1.39
N HIS A 92 -18.11 -12.21 2.51
CA HIS A 92 -17.17 -12.18 3.63
C HIS A 92 -15.86 -12.88 3.26
N LEU A 93 -14.73 -12.33 3.71
CA LEU A 93 -13.40 -12.89 3.40
C LEU A 93 -13.18 -14.30 3.97
N ALA A 94 -13.97 -14.72 4.97
CA ALA A 94 -13.94 -16.08 5.51
C ALA A 94 -14.29 -17.15 4.47
N VAL A 95 -15.07 -16.81 3.43
CA VAL A 95 -15.42 -17.72 2.32
C VAL A 95 -14.17 -18.23 1.60
N ILE A 96 -13.08 -17.44 1.62
CA ILE A 96 -11.81 -17.81 0.99
C ILE A 96 -11.21 -19.06 1.65
N ASN A 97 -11.39 -19.23 2.97
CA ASN A 97 -10.88 -20.40 3.68
C ASN A 97 -11.58 -21.68 3.21
N GLU A 98 -12.90 -21.61 2.99
CA GLU A 98 -13.68 -22.74 2.46
C GLU A 98 -13.30 -23.08 1.01
N LEU A 99 -13.11 -22.07 0.17
CA LEU A 99 -12.61 -22.28 -1.20
C LEU A 99 -11.25 -22.97 -1.21
N CYS A 100 -10.36 -22.59 -0.29
CA CYS A 100 -9.05 -23.21 -0.15
C CYS A 100 -9.14 -24.66 0.33
N LYS A 101 -10.07 -24.99 1.24
CA LYS A 101 -10.32 -26.37 1.68
C LYS A 101 -10.83 -27.23 0.52
N ILE A 102 -11.82 -26.76 -0.25
CA ILE A 102 -12.36 -27.46 -1.42
C ILE A 102 -11.26 -27.76 -2.45
N LYS A 103 -10.37 -26.78 -2.69
CA LYS A 103 -9.26 -26.93 -3.65
C LYS A 103 -8.02 -27.58 -3.04
N ASN A 104 -8.06 -27.94 -1.75
CA ASN A 104 -6.96 -28.50 -0.99
C ASN A 104 -5.66 -27.69 -1.17
N CYS A 105 -5.78 -26.39 -0.86
CA CYS A 105 -4.71 -25.38 -0.88
C CYS A 105 -4.35 -24.98 0.55
N ASN A 106 -3.05 -24.86 0.82
CA ASN A 106 -2.54 -24.51 2.15
C ASN A 106 -2.36 -23.01 2.32
N LYS A 107 -2.09 -22.32 1.21
CA LYS A 107 -1.82 -20.88 1.15
C LYS A 107 -2.75 -20.19 0.15
N SER A 108 -3.01 -18.90 0.36
CA SER A 108 -3.78 -18.11 -0.58
C SER A 108 -3.14 -16.76 -0.90
N LEU A 109 -3.36 -16.34 -2.14
CA LEU A 109 -3.05 -15.03 -2.70
C LEU A 109 -4.35 -14.46 -3.27
N PHE A 110 -4.90 -13.47 -2.58
CA PHE A 110 -6.17 -12.85 -2.94
C PHE A 110 -5.98 -11.39 -3.36
N PHE A 111 -6.27 -11.11 -4.63
CA PHE A 111 -6.18 -9.77 -5.22
C PHE A 111 -7.50 -9.01 -5.06
N GLU A 112 -7.48 -7.92 -4.30
CA GLU A 112 -8.63 -7.06 -4.05
C GLU A 112 -8.49 -5.74 -4.82
N GLY A 113 -9.18 -5.64 -5.96
CA GLY A 113 -9.24 -4.41 -6.74
C GLY A 113 -10.30 -3.43 -6.24
N ARG A 114 -9.88 -2.23 -5.81
CA ARG A 114 -10.77 -1.14 -5.36
C ARG A 114 -10.73 0.03 -6.34
N LYS A 115 -11.91 0.61 -6.62
CA LYS A 115 -12.10 1.76 -7.53
C LYS A 115 -11.43 1.59 -8.93
N LYS A 116 -11.12 0.37 -9.36
CA LYS A 116 -10.36 0.07 -10.59
C LYS A 116 -9.02 0.83 -10.68
N GLN A 117 -8.42 1.18 -9.54
CA GLN A 117 -7.18 1.96 -9.47
C GLN A 117 -6.23 1.40 -8.42
N ASP A 118 -6.76 1.07 -7.24
CA ASP A 118 -5.96 0.58 -6.12
C ASP A 118 -6.00 -0.94 -6.09
N LEU A 119 -4.84 -1.57 -5.95
CA LEU A 119 -4.70 -3.01 -5.84
C LEU A 119 -4.21 -3.37 -4.44
N TYR A 120 -5.03 -4.13 -3.72
CA TYR A 120 -4.63 -4.74 -2.46
C TYR A 120 -4.37 -6.22 -2.68
N LEU A 121 -3.39 -6.75 -1.96
CA LEU A 121 -3.09 -8.16 -1.95
C LEU A 121 -3.16 -8.67 -0.52
N TRP A 122 -3.86 -9.78 -0.37
CA TRP A 122 -3.87 -10.56 0.85
C TRP A 122 -3.08 -11.83 0.63
N ILE A 123 -2.21 -12.12 1.58
CA ILE A 123 -1.42 -13.35 1.60
C ILE A 123 -1.74 -14.03 2.92
N SER A 124 -2.24 -15.25 2.88
CA SER A 124 -2.58 -15.99 4.10
C SER A 124 -2.17 -17.45 4.08
N ASN A 125 -1.98 -17.97 5.28
CA ASN A 125 -1.95 -19.39 5.56
C ASN A 125 -3.32 -19.84 6.08
N ILE A 126 -3.99 -20.77 5.38
CA ILE A 126 -5.40 -21.10 5.65
C ILE A 126 -5.59 -21.92 6.94
N SER A 127 -4.61 -22.76 7.32
CA SER A 127 -4.77 -23.70 8.44
C SER A 127 -4.81 -23.00 9.80
N GLU A 128 -3.85 -22.12 10.07
CA GLU A 128 -3.67 -21.49 11.39
C GLU A 128 -3.68 -19.95 11.33
N GLY A 129 -3.71 -19.33 10.13
CA GLY A 129 -3.18 -17.97 9.97
C GLY A 129 -1.64 -18.00 9.91
N PRO A 130 -0.92 -16.86 9.78
CA PRO A 130 -1.38 -15.47 9.76
C PRO A 130 -1.83 -14.99 8.38
N SER A 131 -2.43 -13.79 8.35
CA SER A 131 -2.74 -13.07 7.10
C SER A 131 -2.08 -11.71 7.07
N ALA A 132 -1.43 -11.39 5.97
CA ALA A 132 -0.85 -10.08 5.75
C ALA A 132 -1.56 -9.37 4.60
N LYS A 133 -1.94 -8.11 4.83
CA LYS A 133 -2.54 -7.23 3.83
C LYS A 133 -1.50 -6.25 3.34
N PHE A 134 -1.35 -6.16 2.02
CA PHE A 134 -0.44 -5.25 1.34
C PHE A 134 -1.23 -4.36 0.36
N LEU A 135 -0.78 -3.12 0.21
CA LEU A 135 -1.07 -2.32 -0.97
C LEU A 135 0.03 -2.60 -1.99
N ILE A 136 -0.36 -2.98 -3.22
CA ILE A 136 0.59 -3.14 -4.30
C ILE A 136 0.75 -1.79 -5.01
N GLU A 137 1.99 -1.33 -5.11
CA GLU A 137 2.36 -0.11 -5.82
C GLU A 137 3.32 -0.43 -6.97
N SER A 138 3.39 0.48 -7.95
CA SER A 138 4.37 0.44 -9.06
C SER A 138 4.44 -0.91 -9.79
N VAL A 139 3.27 -1.39 -10.26
CA VAL A 139 3.17 -2.67 -10.98
C VAL A 139 3.65 -2.53 -12.42
N PHE A 140 4.63 -3.35 -12.78
CA PHE A 140 5.09 -3.62 -14.13
C PHE A 140 4.96 -5.13 -14.40
N THR A 141 4.35 -5.49 -15.52
CA THR A 141 4.05 -6.90 -15.87
C THR A 141 5.17 -7.50 -16.70
N MET A 142 5.19 -8.82 -16.90
CA MET A 142 6.19 -9.47 -17.76
C MET A 142 6.12 -9.04 -19.23
N GLN A 143 5.03 -8.41 -19.66
CA GLN A 143 4.82 -7.99 -21.05
C GLN A 143 5.40 -6.60 -21.36
N GLU A 144 6.05 -5.97 -20.39
CA GLU A 144 6.62 -4.63 -20.56
C GLU A 144 7.95 -4.69 -21.33
N LEU A 145 8.13 -3.83 -22.33
CA LEU A 145 9.25 -3.88 -23.30
C LEU A 145 10.65 -3.81 -22.66
N ARG A 146 10.78 -3.20 -21.48
CA ARG A 146 12.07 -3.00 -20.81
C ARG A 146 12.63 -4.26 -20.15
N LEU A 147 11.83 -5.32 -20.05
CA LEU A 147 12.19 -6.56 -19.39
C LEU A 147 12.60 -7.57 -20.45
N THR A 148 13.91 -7.79 -20.59
CA THR A 148 14.51 -8.61 -21.65
C THR A 148 14.79 -10.05 -21.21
N GLY A 149 14.68 -10.34 -19.91
CA GLY A 149 14.92 -11.67 -19.36
C GLY A 149 13.80 -12.66 -19.66
N ASN A 150 14.15 -13.94 -19.76
CA ASN A 150 13.22 -15.06 -19.86
C ASN A 150 13.54 -16.11 -18.78
N CYS A 151 12.62 -17.00 -18.45
CA CYS A 151 12.97 -18.15 -17.60
C CYS A 151 12.14 -19.39 -17.91
N LEU A 152 12.70 -20.55 -17.58
CA LEU A 152 11.99 -21.81 -17.65
C LEU A 152 10.74 -21.80 -16.75
N LYS A 153 9.58 -22.12 -17.34
CA LYS A 153 8.32 -22.21 -16.62
C LYS A 153 8.40 -23.37 -15.61
N GLY A 154 8.23 -23.04 -14.33
CA GLY A 154 8.26 -24.02 -13.25
C GLY A 154 9.66 -24.38 -12.74
N SER A 155 10.71 -23.67 -13.17
CA SER A 155 12.02 -23.76 -12.48
C SER A 155 11.90 -23.31 -11.03
N ARG A 156 12.75 -23.85 -10.17
CA ARG A 156 12.78 -23.48 -8.75
C ARG A 156 13.52 -22.14 -8.62
N PRO A 157 12.88 -21.08 -8.08
CA PRO A 157 13.55 -19.80 -7.91
C PRO A 157 14.47 -19.85 -6.69
N LEU A 158 15.59 -19.14 -6.77
CA LEU A 158 16.31 -18.71 -5.57
C LEU A 158 15.60 -17.50 -4.98
N LEU A 159 15.36 -17.52 -3.66
CA LEU A 159 14.78 -16.37 -2.96
C LEU A 159 15.91 -15.61 -2.26
N SER A 160 16.18 -14.40 -2.72
CA SER A 160 17.12 -13.49 -2.09
C SER A 160 16.35 -12.52 -1.19
N PHE A 161 16.75 -12.43 0.07
CA PHE A 161 16.17 -11.52 1.05
C PHE A 161 17.26 -10.60 1.59
N ASP A 162 16.93 -9.33 1.68
CA ASP A 162 17.74 -8.31 2.36
C ASP A 162 17.87 -8.60 3.87
N GLU A 163 18.96 -8.12 4.47
CA GLU A 163 19.25 -8.28 5.91
C GLU A 163 18.22 -7.57 6.78
N ASN A 164 17.59 -6.51 6.24
CA ASN A 164 16.54 -5.76 6.91
C ASN A 164 15.34 -6.64 7.34
N PHE A 165 15.12 -7.78 6.68
CA PHE A 165 14.07 -8.72 7.08
C PHE A 165 14.32 -9.41 8.43
N GLN A 166 15.55 -9.40 8.94
CA GLN A 166 15.88 -9.99 10.25
C GLN A 166 15.83 -8.96 11.39
N LYS A 167 15.86 -7.66 11.08
CA LYS A 167 15.93 -6.59 12.08
C LYS A 167 14.61 -6.42 12.85
N GLU A 168 13.48 -6.48 12.16
CA GLU A 168 12.16 -6.29 12.75
C GLU A 168 11.30 -7.56 12.69
N PRO A 169 10.54 -7.88 13.76
CA PRO A 169 9.82 -9.15 13.87
C PRO A 169 8.69 -9.28 12.84
N HIS A 170 8.05 -8.17 12.46
CA HIS A 170 6.99 -8.19 11.46
C HIS A 170 7.55 -8.51 10.06
N TYR A 171 8.75 -8.04 9.72
CA TYR A 171 9.43 -8.44 8.49
C TYR A 171 9.90 -9.89 8.53
N ALA A 172 10.37 -10.39 9.68
CA ALA A 172 10.72 -11.81 9.82
C ALA A 172 9.51 -12.73 9.55
N LEU A 173 8.32 -12.36 10.05
CA LEU A 173 7.07 -13.07 9.75
C LEU A 173 6.71 -13.00 8.26
N ILE A 174 6.82 -11.82 7.64
CA ILE A 174 6.58 -11.65 6.21
C ILE A 174 7.57 -12.47 5.36
N LYS A 175 8.84 -12.53 5.78
CA LYS A 175 9.88 -13.34 5.13
C LYS A 175 9.48 -14.82 5.11
N GLU A 176 9.09 -15.38 6.26
CA GLU A 176 8.61 -16.77 6.33
C GLU A 176 7.37 -17.00 5.47
N LEU A 177 6.42 -16.06 5.46
CA LEU A 177 5.25 -16.12 4.60
C LEU A 177 5.63 -16.13 3.12
N PHE A 178 6.60 -15.32 2.71
CA PHE A 178 7.07 -15.24 1.32
C PHE A 178 7.85 -16.48 0.91
N ILE A 179 8.68 -17.04 1.80
CA ILE A 179 9.39 -18.30 1.56
C ILE A 179 8.39 -19.41 1.24
N GLN A 180 7.30 -19.51 2.01
CA GLN A 180 6.29 -20.55 1.82
C GLN A 180 5.38 -20.33 0.60
N VAL A 181 5.20 -19.09 0.14
CA VAL A 181 4.32 -18.77 -0.98
C VAL A 181 5.08 -18.81 -2.31
N PHE A 182 6.20 -18.09 -2.40
CA PHE A 182 7.00 -17.97 -3.61
C PHE A 182 8.01 -19.11 -3.78
N GLY A 183 8.34 -19.82 -2.70
CA GLY A 183 9.14 -21.04 -2.75
C GLY A 183 8.41 -22.15 -3.50
N VAL A 184 9.11 -22.76 -4.46
CA VAL A 184 8.60 -23.93 -5.19
C VAL A 184 9.07 -25.19 -4.47
N PRO A 185 8.15 -26.07 -4.02
CA PRO A 185 8.52 -27.32 -3.38
C PRO A 185 9.46 -28.17 -4.23
N ASN A 186 10.42 -28.82 -3.57
CA ASN A 186 11.30 -29.77 -4.24
C ASN A 186 10.48 -30.94 -4.80
N ARG A 187 10.76 -31.32 -6.05
CA ARG A 187 10.11 -32.45 -6.75
C ARG A 187 8.59 -32.28 -6.90
N HIS A 188 8.10 -31.06 -7.06
CA HIS A 188 6.71 -30.82 -7.46
C HIS A 188 6.47 -31.42 -8.87
N PRO A 189 5.30 -32.01 -9.18
CA PRO A 189 5.08 -32.66 -10.48
C PRO A 189 5.29 -31.77 -11.71
N LYS A 190 5.13 -30.45 -11.54
CA LYS A 190 5.35 -29.44 -12.58
C LYS A 190 6.66 -28.66 -12.43
N SER A 191 7.50 -28.99 -11.45
CA SER A 191 8.79 -28.29 -11.27
C SER A 191 9.86 -28.86 -12.17
N GLN A 192 10.64 -27.97 -12.78
CA GLN A 192 11.85 -28.33 -13.52
C GLN A 192 13.05 -28.42 -12.55
N PRO A 193 14.05 -29.28 -12.85
CA PRO A 193 15.19 -29.49 -11.95
C PRO A 193 16.17 -28.31 -11.93
N PHE A 194 16.26 -27.54 -13.02
CA PHE A 194 17.22 -26.44 -13.16
C PHE A 194 16.79 -25.17 -12.40
N ILE A 195 17.80 -24.42 -11.95
CA ILE A 195 17.67 -23.12 -11.29
C ILE A 195 18.10 -22.07 -12.31
N ASP A 196 17.14 -21.30 -12.80
CA ASP A 196 17.33 -20.34 -13.91
C ASP A 196 17.00 -18.90 -13.48
N ARG A 197 16.43 -18.73 -12.29
CA ARG A 197 15.85 -17.45 -11.86
C ARG A 197 16.00 -17.18 -10.38
N VAL A 198 16.07 -15.90 -10.07
CA VAL A 198 16.15 -15.34 -8.71
C VAL A 198 15.00 -14.38 -8.49
N ILE A 199 14.31 -14.53 -7.38
CA ILE A 199 13.35 -13.55 -6.88
C ILE A 199 14.04 -12.81 -5.73
N SER A 200 14.16 -11.50 -5.87
CA SER A 200 14.77 -10.63 -4.87
C SER A 200 13.71 -9.81 -4.14
N PHE A 201 13.82 -9.81 -2.81
CA PHE A 201 13.03 -8.98 -1.90
C PHE A 201 13.97 -8.01 -1.18
N THR A 202 13.80 -6.71 -1.43
CA THR A 202 14.60 -5.65 -0.81
C THR A 202 13.71 -4.71 -0.03
N VAL A 203 14.09 -4.34 1.20
CA VAL A 203 13.33 -3.39 2.01
C VAL A 203 13.93 -2.00 1.83
N LEU A 204 13.16 -1.07 1.29
CA LEU A 204 13.54 0.34 1.13
C LEU A 204 12.34 1.20 1.53
N ASP A 205 12.55 2.20 2.38
CA ASP A 205 11.51 3.12 2.86
C ASP A 205 10.27 2.41 3.42
N ASN A 206 10.49 1.37 4.23
CA ASN A 206 9.44 0.51 4.82
C ASN A 206 8.54 -0.19 3.80
N ARG A 207 8.99 -0.26 2.55
CA ARG A 207 8.32 -0.94 1.43
C ARG A 207 9.20 -2.07 0.93
N ILE A 208 8.57 -3.15 0.51
CA ILE A 208 9.27 -4.32 0.02
C ILE A 208 9.21 -4.33 -1.50
N TRP A 209 10.36 -4.27 -2.14
CA TRP A 209 10.51 -4.32 -3.58
C TRP A 209 10.58 -5.77 -4.04
N TYR A 210 9.68 -6.16 -4.93
CA TYR A 210 9.72 -7.45 -5.61
C TYR A 210 10.40 -7.28 -6.97
N ARG A 211 11.47 -8.03 -7.18
CA ARG A 211 12.15 -8.10 -8.49
C ARG A 211 12.42 -9.54 -8.87
N HIS A 212 12.31 -9.81 -10.17
CA HIS A 212 12.45 -11.15 -10.72
C HIS A 212 13.47 -11.14 -11.85
N TYR A 213 14.54 -11.90 -11.65
CA TYR A 213 15.74 -11.93 -12.47
C TYR A 213 15.97 -13.32 -13.08
N GLN A 214 16.46 -13.34 -14.30
CA GLN A 214 17.05 -14.50 -14.96
C GLN A 214 18.54 -14.56 -14.63
N ILE A 215 19.06 -15.77 -14.43
CA ILE A 215 20.50 -16.05 -14.36
C ILE A 215 20.98 -16.29 -15.79
N LEU A 216 21.77 -15.37 -16.35
CA LEU A 216 22.23 -15.47 -17.75
C LEU A 216 23.45 -16.38 -17.90
N LYS A 217 24.43 -16.22 -17.02
CA LYS A 217 25.72 -16.91 -17.05
C LYS A 217 26.13 -17.29 -15.63
N GLU A 218 27.04 -18.25 -15.53
CA GLU A 218 27.64 -18.67 -14.26
C GLU A 218 28.42 -17.55 -13.57
N ASP A 219 28.85 -16.53 -14.34
CA ASP A 219 29.51 -15.30 -13.85
C ASP A 219 28.60 -14.39 -12.98
N GLY A 220 27.33 -14.76 -12.77
CA GLY A 220 26.39 -14.02 -11.91
C GLY A 220 25.70 -12.84 -12.60
N ALA A 221 25.80 -12.73 -13.93
CA ALA A 221 25.05 -11.72 -14.69
C ALA A 221 23.53 -11.99 -14.62
N LEU A 222 22.76 -10.97 -14.25
CA LEU A 222 21.31 -11.04 -14.08
C LEU A 222 20.58 -10.16 -15.09
N ALA A 223 19.51 -10.68 -15.71
CA ALA A 223 18.59 -9.91 -16.54
C ALA A 223 17.20 -9.83 -15.92
N GLU A 224 16.54 -8.67 -15.98
CA GLU A 224 15.18 -8.51 -15.43
C GLU A 224 14.12 -9.17 -16.33
N ILE A 225 13.31 -10.08 -15.76
CA ILE A 225 12.17 -10.75 -16.43
C ILE A 225 10.85 -10.05 -16.11
N GLY A 226 10.69 -9.61 -14.85
CA GLY A 226 9.41 -9.19 -14.28
C GLY A 226 8.51 -10.36 -13.83
N PRO A 227 7.38 -10.11 -13.17
CA PRO A 227 6.81 -8.80 -12.87
C PRO A 227 7.64 -8.05 -11.83
N ARG A 228 7.54 -6.72 -11.85
CA ARG A 228 8.15 -5.82 -10.86
C ARG A 228 7.04 -5.08 -10.15
N PHE A 229 7.06 -5.07 -8.83
CA PHE A 229 6.09 -4.33 -8.05
C PHE A 229 6.59 -4.12 -6.63
N VAL A 230 5.90 -3.28 -5.87
CA VAL A 230 6.27 -2.94 -4.50
C VAL A 230 5.12 -3.34 -3.59
N PHE A 231 5.43 -4.11 -2.53
CA PHE A 231 4.52 -4.35 -1.43
C PHE A 231 4.67 -3.23 -0.40
N ASN A 232 3.58 -2.53 -0.13
CA ASN A 232 3.46 -1.62 0.99
C ASN A 232 2.64 -2.32 2.09
N PRO A 233 3.26 -2.80 3.18
CA PRO A 233 2.56 -3.56 4.23
C PRO A 233 1.56 -2.66 4.95
N ILE A 234 0.33 -3.16 5.15
CA ILE A 234 -0.75 -2.41 5.82
C ILE A 234 -0.95 -2.93 7.23
N LYS A 235 -1.38 -4.19 7.32
CA LYS A 235 -1.78 -4.85 8.57
C LYS A 235 -1.44 -6.33 8.50
N ILE A 236 -1.10 -6.90 9.64
CA ILE A 236 -0.92 -8.33 9.84
C ILE A 236 -1.99 -8.79 10.83
N PHE A 237 -2.64 -9.90 10.51
CA PHE A 237 -3.69 -10.52 11.29
C PHE A 237 -3.23 -11.88 11.78
N ASP A 238 -3.72 -12.25 12.95
CA ASP A 238 -3.44 -13.54 13.59
C ASP A 238 -4.05 -14.72 12.80
N GLY A 239 -5.32 -14.59 12.37
CA GLY A 239 -6.03 -15.64 11.65
C GLY A 239 -5.99 -15.53 10.12
N SER A 240 -6.56 -16.52 9.44
CA SER A 240 -6.75 -16.52 7.98
C SER A 240 -7.96 -15.68 7.58
N PHE A 241 -7.73 -14.48 7.04
CA PHE A 241 -8.73 -13.46 6.66
C PHE A 241 -9.67 -12.98 7.79
N THR A 242 -9.44 -13.45 9.00
CA THR A 242 -10.19 -13.16 10.22
C THR A 242 -9.21 -13.02 11.39
N GLY A 243 -9.68 -12.52 12.53
CA GLY A 243 -8.89 -12.42 13.75
C GLY A 243 -8.37 -11.02 14.04
N ASN A 244 -7.62 -10.93 15.15
CA ASN A 244 -7.11 -9.67 15.68
C ASN A 244 -5.93 -9.16 14.86
N THR A 245 -5.76 -7.84 14.85
CA THR A 245 -4.60 -7.20 14.20
C THR A 245 -3.38 -7.35 15.12
N LEU A 246 -2.38 -8.11 14.67
CA LEU A 246 -1.11 -8.27 15.38
C LEU A 246 -0.22 -7.04 15.21
N TRP A 247 -0.24 -6.47 14.00
CA TRP A 247 0.59 -5.31 13.67
C TRP A 247 -0.11 -4.42 12.64
N ASP A 248 0.04 -3.12 12.81
CA ASP A 248 -0.50 -2.07 11.94
C ASP A 248 0.64 -1.14 11.53
N ASN A 249 0.76 -0.84 10.25
CA ASN A 249 1.83 0.02 9.75
C ASN A 249 1.50 1.50 10.04
N PRO A 250 2.26 2.20 10.90
CA PRO A 250 2.02 3.62 11.20
C PRO A 250 2.31 4.53 10.00
N HIS A 251 3.18 4.12 9.08
CA HIS A 251 3.57 4.91 7.91
C HIS A 251 2.62 4.72 6.72
N TYR A 252 1.70 3.77 6.80
CA TYR A 252 0.78 3.49 5.71
C TYR A 252 -0.31 4.56 5.61
N VAL A 253 -0.38 5.24 4.46
CA VAL A 253 -1.46 6.15 4.12
C VAL A 253 -2.29 5.56 2.99
N THR A 254 -3.61 5.47 3.19
CA THR A 254 -4.49 4.96 2.14
C THR A 254 -4.47 5.87 0.90
N PRO A 255 -4.48 5.31 -0.33
CA PRO A 255 -4.51 6.10 -1.56
C PRO A 255 -5.71 7.03 -1.66
N ASN A 256 -6.83 6.68 -1.02
CA ASN A 256 -8.01 7.53 -0.94
C ASN A 256 -7.77 8.77 -0.05
N MET A 257 -7.09 8.59 1.08
CA MET A 257 -6.71 9.70 1.96
C MET A 257 -5.70 10.62 1.27
N TYR A 258 -4.71 10.05 0.57
CA TYR A 258 -3.75 10.81 -0.22
C TYR A 258 -4.45 11.67 -1.29
N ARG A 259 -5.35 11.08 -2.08
CA ARG A 259 -6.16 11.82 -3.06
C ARG A 259 -7.02 12.91 -2.42
N ARG A 260 -7.66 12.61 -1.28
CA ARG A 260 -8.45 13.61 -0.54
C ARG A 260 -7.59 14.79 -0.08
N ARG A 261 -6.36 14.54 0.41
CA ARG A 261 -5.41 15.60 0.79
C ARG A 261 -5.03 16.46 -0.42
N LEU A 262 -4.71 15.86 -1.56
CA LEU A 262 -4.41 16.60 -2.80
C LEU A 262 -5.60 17.46 -3.25
N SER A 263 -6.82 16.92 -3.24
CA SER A 263 -8.03 17.68 -3.56
C SER A 263 -8.30 18.81 -2.56
N ALA A 264 -8.02 18.62 -1.27
CA ALA A 264 -8.16 19.67 -0.26
C ALA A 264 -7.15 20.81 -0.48
N VAL A 265 -5.89 20.49 -0.76
CA VAL A 265 -4.85 21.49 -1.09
C VAL A 265 -5.23 22.26 -2.37
N ALA A 266 -5.75 21.56 -3.39
CA ALA A 266 -6.25 22.22 -4.60
C ALA A 266 -7.44 23.15 -4.31
N GLY A 267 -8.35 22.75 -3.42
CA GLY A 267 -9.48 23.58 -2.97
C GLY A 267 -9.04 24.80 -2.17
N GLN A 268 -7.96 24.70 -1.40
CA GLN A 268 -7.42 25.79 -0.58
C GLN A 268 -6.98 26.99 -1.44
N LYS A 269 -6.46 26.75 -2.66
CA LYS A 269 -6.07 27.83 -3.59
C LYS A 269 -7.20 28.82 -3.89
N TYR A 270 -8.45 28.35 -3.95
CA TYR A 270 -9.60 29.21 -4.17
C TYR A 270 -9.90 30.07 -2.93
N VAL A 271 -9.81 29.46 -1.74
CA VAL A 271 -9.98 30.13 -0.46
C VAL A 271 -8.91 31.19 -0.28
N ASP A 272 -7.65 30.86 -0.55
CA ASP A 272 -6.52 31.77 -0.44
C ASP A 272 -6.66 32.97 -1.38
N ARG A 273 -7.10 32.76 -2.63
CA ARG A 273 -7.39 33.85 -3.57
C ARG A 273 -8.48 34.80 -3.04
N ARG A 274 -9.55 34.24 -2.46
CA ARG A 274 -10.62 35.05 -1.86
C ARG A 274 -10.12 35.80 -0.63
N ASN A 275 -9.36 35.15 0.23
CA ASN A 275 -8.78 35.75 1.43
C ASN A 275 -7.80 36.86 1.06
N GLN A 276 -6.97 36.67 0.03
CA GLN A 276 -6.07 37.71 -0.49
C GLN A 276 -6.85 38.90 -1.05
N LYS A 277 -7.97 38.67 -1.76
CA LYS A 277 -8.83 39.75 -2.24
C LYS A 277 -9.50 40.51 -1.10
N LEU A 278 -9.88 39.82 -0.03
CA LEU A 278 -10.44 40.45 1.18
C LEU A 278 -9.35 41.23 1.94
N ALA A 279 -8.18 40.63 2.15
CA ALA A 279 -7.03 41.26 2.79
C ALA A 279 -6.62 42.53 2.04
N TYR A 280 -6.54 42.49 0.71
CA TYR A 280 -6.27 43.67 -0.12
C TYR A 280 -7.31 44.78 0.08
N LYS A 281 -8.61 44.43 0.12
CA LYS A 281 -9.67 45.41 0.37
C LYS A 281 -9.59 46.03 1.76
N MET A 282 -9.18 45.25 2.77
CA MET A 282 -9.03 45.72 4.15
C MET A 282 -7.75 46.54 4.34
N SER A 283 -6.65 46.15 3.68
CA SER A 283 -5.36 46.83 3.75
C SER A 283 -5.28 48.05 2.85
N ARG A 284 -6.20 48.19 1.88
CA ARG A 284 -6.26 49.35 1.00
C ARG A 284 -6.53 50.59 1.86
N PRO A 285 -5.58 51.55 1.91
CA PRO A 285 -5.79 52.76 2.68
C PRO A 285 -6.97 53.55 2.07
N LYS A 286 -7.76 54.19 2.93
CA LYS A 286 -8.92 54.99 2.48
C LYS A 286 -8.48 56.21 1.68
N THR A 287 -7.36 56.79 2.08
CA THR A 287 -6.69 57.91 1.44
C THR A 287 -5.44 57.39 0.73
N SER A 288 -5.26 57.74 -0.55
CA SER A 288 -4.07 57.35 -1.33
C SER A 288 -2.85 58.19 -0.96
N TYR A 289 -3.07 59.47 -0.66
CA TYR A 289 -2.09 60.43 -0.18
C TYR A 289 -2.66 61.12 1.06
N PRO A 290 -1.81 61.58 2.01
CA PRO A 290 -2.25 62.51 3.04
C PRO A 290 -2.85 63.74 2.36
N SER A 291 -4.09 64.11 2.69
CA SER A 291 -4.66 65.36 2.19
C SER A 291 -3.84 66.54 2.72
N LEU A 292 -3.53 67.48 1.84
CA LEU A 292 -2.98 68.77 2.27
C LEU A 292 -4.13 69.56 2.92
N PRO A 293 -3.84 70.44 3.90
CA PRO A 293 -4.87 71.32 4.48
C PRO A 293 -5.61 72.20 3.46
N GLU A 294 -5.04 72.40 2.27
CA GLU A 294 -5.64 73.16 1.15
C GLU A 294 -6.64 72.33 0.33
N ASP A 295 -6.58 70.99 0.38
CA ASP A 295 -7.50 70.11 -0.37
C ASP A 295 -8.91 70.14 0.24
N ASP A 296 -9.01 70.42 1.55
CA ASP A 296 -10.27 70.56 2.27
C ASP A 296 -11.14 71.70 1.70
N ILE A 297 -10.56 72.66 0.97
CA ILE A 297 -11.26 73.81 0.34
C ILE A 297 -12.27 73.32 -0.73
N PHE A 298 -11.96 72.20 -1.39
CA PHE A 298 -12.75 71.67 -2.50
C PHE A 298 -13.66 70.48 -2.11
N GLU A 299 -13.65 70.04 -0.84
CA GLU A 299 -14.60 69.04 -0.35
C GLU A 299 -15.99 69.64 -0.10
N GLY A 300 -16.95 69.35 -0.99
CA GLY A 300 -18.36 69.80 -0.92
C GLY A 300 -18.81 70.51 -2.20
N ASP A 301 -20.04 71.03 -2.22
CA ASP A 301 -20.49 71.86 -3.34
C ASP A 301 -19.79 73.22 -3.29
N THR A 302 -18.93 73.45 -4.28
CA THR A 302 -18.12 74.67 -4.42
C THR A 302 -18.96 75.95 -4.43
N LEU A 303 -20.19 75.85 -4.93
CA LEU A 303 -21.17 76.93 -5.01
C LEU A 303 -21.69 77.36 -3.62
N GLU A 304 -21.94 76.43 -2.70
CA GLU A 304 -22.42 76.74 -1.35
C GLU A 304 -21.35 77.42 -0.49
N ARG A 305 -20.09 77.00 -0.63
CA ARG A 305 -18.97 77.62 0.08
C ARG A 305 -18.59 78.98 -0.50
N ALA A 306 -18.63 79.15 -1.82
CA ALA A 306 -18.43 80.45 -2.45
C ALA A 306 -19.52 81.45 -2.00
N ALA A 307 -20.78 81.00 -1.95
CA ALA A 307 -21.91 81.79 -1.44
C ALA A 307 -21.70 82.20 0.04
N LYS A 308 -21.29 81.25 0.91
CA LYS A 308 -20.94 81.54 2.31
C LYS A 308 -19.75 82.49 2.48
N ALA A 309 -18.77 82.46 1.58
CA ALA A 309 -17.60 83.34 1.63
C ALA A 309 -17.93 84.78 1.18
N VAL A 310 -18.87 84.92 0.24
CA VAL A 310 -19.34 86.21 -0.28
C VAL A 310 -20.45 86.83 0.59
N GLY A 311 -21.15 86.02 1.39
CA GLY A 311 -22.21 86.47 2.30
C GLY A 311 -23.60 86.52 1.67
N ASP A 312 -23.74 86.05 0.42
CA ASP A 312 -24.99 86.01 -0.33
C ASP A 312 -25.59 84.60 -0.36
N SER A 313 -26.92 84.49 -0.33
CA SER A 313 -27.62 83.21 -0.51
C SER A 313 -27.65 82.82 -2.00
N LEU A 314 -27.46 81.53 -2.31
CA LEU A 314 -27.57 80.99 -3.67
C LEU A 314 -28.96 81.30 -4.28
N PRO A 315 -29.03 81.69 -5.57
CA PRO A 315 -30.29 81.82 -6.29
C PRO A 315 -31.07 80.49 -6.30
N PRO A 316 -32.41 80.51 -6.14
CA PRO A 316 -33.22 79.30 -6.01
C PRO A 316 -33.17 78.38 -7.25
N GLU A 317 -32.79 78.89 -8.43
CA GLU A 317 -32.64 78.10 -9.65
C GLU A 317 -31.42 77.14 -9.62
N ILE A 318 -30.42 77.42 -8.77
CA ILE A 318 -29.17 76.65 -8.70
C ILE A 318 -29.20 75.63 -7.55
N SER A 319 -29.95 75.90 -6.46
CA SER A 319 -30.13 74.97 -5.34
C SER A 319 -30.83 73.68 -5.74
N ASP A 320 -31.74 73.76 -6.72
CA ASP A 320 -32.55 72.62 -7.17
C ASP A 320 -31.77 71.67 -8.11
N MET A 321 -30.58 72.08 -8.57
CA MET A 321 -29.68 71.27 -9.42
C MET A 321 -28.68 70.42 -8.62
N ILE A 322 -28.63 70.58 -7.30
CA ILE A 322 -27.70 69.84 -6.44
C ILE A 322 -28.32 68.47 -6.11
N GLU A 323 -27.87 67.41 -6.79
CA GLU A 323 -28.31 66.04 -6.51
C GLU A 323 -27.67 65.49 -5.23
N GLU A 324 -28.48 65.03 -4.28
CA GLU A 324 -27.99 64.37 -3.07
C GLU A 324 -27.19 63.08 -3.38
N PRO A 325 -26.03 62.85 -2.73
CA PRO A 325 -25.21 61.68 -3.00
C PRO A 325 -25.90 60.39 -2.51
N VAL A 326 -26.37 59.57 -3.45
CA VAL A 326 -27.00 58.26 -3.20
C VAL A 326 -26.02 57.30 -2.52
N LYS A 327 -26.12 57.15 -1.20
CA LYS A 327 -25.35 56.17 -0.41
C LYS A 327 -25.78 54.72 -0.74
N LYS A 328 -25.12 54.09 -1.71
CA LYS A 328 -25.28 52.65 -2.00
C LYS A 328 -24.74 51.80 -0.84
N LYS A 329 -25.64 51.31 0.04
CA LYS A 329 -25.32 50.31 1.09
C LYS A 329 -24.91 48.99 0.44
N LEU A 330 -23.62 48.68 0.43
CA LEU A 330 -23.09 47.36 0.04
C LEU A 330 -23.40 46.32 1.12
N THR A 331 -24.51 45.60 1.01
CA THR A 331 -24.82 44.45 1.87
C THR A 331 -23.95 43.26 1.47
N VAL A 332 -22.87 42.99 2.22
CA VAL A 332 -22.09 41.76 2.08
C VAL A 332 -22.77 40.66 2.89
N LYS A 333 -23.49 39.75 2.22
CA LYS A 333 -23.99 38.52 2.88
C LYS A 333 -22.79 37.64 3.26
N PRO A 334 -22.63 37.23 4.53
CA PRO A 334 -21.60 36.27 4.89
C PRO A 334 -21.92 34.91 4.27
N HIS A 335 -20.95 34.31 3.57
CA HIS A 335 -21.06 32.93 3.13
C HIS A 335 -20.86 32.00 4.33
N ILE A 336 -21.93 31.29 4.69
CA ILE A 336 -21.90 30.18 5.65
C ILE A 336 -21.05 29.06 5.05
N ILE A 337 -19.77 29.02 5.39
CA ILE A 337 -18.97 27.80 5.28
C ILE A 337 -19.18 27.04 6.58
N SER A 338 -20.25 26.26 6.65
CA SER A 338 -20.48 25.33 7.76
C SER A 338 -19.51 24.15 7.63
N PHE A 339 -18.26 24.35 8.04
CA PHE A 339 -17.46 23.24 8.50
C PHE A 339 -18.10 22.72 9.78
N ARG A 340 -19.00 21.74 9.62
CA ARG A 340 -19.57 20.97 10.71
C ARG A 340 -18.44 20.11 11.29
N ASN A 341 -17.61 20.72 12.14
CA ASN A 341 -16.76 19.99 13.06
C ASN A 341 -17.68 19.19 13.97
N ARG A 342 -17.83 17.89 13.69
CA ARG A 342 -18.36 16.94 14.67
C ARG A 342 -17.28 16.72 15.71
N ASN A 343 -17.05 17.70 16.58
CA ASN A 343 -16.42 17.43 17.86
C ASN A 343 -17.44 16.65 18.69
N ARG A 344 -17.19 15.34 18.78
CA ARG A 344 -17.69 14.50 19.85
C ARG A 344 -16.97 14.94 21.12
N ASP A 345 -17.61 15.76 21.94
CA ASP A 345 -17.21 15.91 23.34
C ASP A 345 -18.44 16.21 24.21
N GLY A 346 -18.64 15.36 25.23
CA GLY A 346 -19.27 15.72 26.51
C GLY A 346 -20.79 15.89 26.57
N LYS A 347 -21.57 14.80 26.50
CA LYS A 347 -22.85 14.72 27.24
C LYS A 347 -22.76 13.67 28.35
N ASN A 348 -22.17 14.08 29.47
CA ASN A 348 -22.44 13.45 30.76
C ASN A 348 -23.90 13.75 31.13
N LYS A 349 -24.79 12.77 30.93
CA LYS A 349 -26.13 12.78 31.50
C LYS A 349 -26.01 12.56 33.02
N LYS A 350 -26.18 13.63 33.80
CA LYS A 350 -26.62 13.53 35.20
C LYS A 350 -27.96 12.77 35.21
N ARG A 351 -27.97 11.53 35.71
CA ARG A 351 -29.19 10.85 36.14
C ARG A 351 -29.59 11.45 37.49
N LYS A 352 -30.73 12.15 37.51
CA LYS A 352 -31.45 12.47 38.74
C LYS A 352 -31.90 11.15 39.37
N VAL A 353 -31.53 10.96 40.62
CA VAL A 353 -32.16 10.00 41.54
C VAL A 353 -33.53 10.59 41.90
N SER A 354 -34.60 9.84 41.63
CA SER A 354 -35.91 10.05 42.24
C SER A 354 -36.17 8.86 43.14
N ALA A 355 -36.17 9.13 44.44
CA ALA A 355 -36.71 8.28 45.48
C ALA A 355 -38.24 8.24 45.41
N THR A 356 -38.81 7.11 45.85
CA THR A 356 -40.17 6.80 46.38
C THR A 356 -40.49 5.37 45.94
N ASP A 357 -40.34 4.38 46.82
CA ASP A 357 -41.35 3.89 47.78
C ASP A 357 -42.32 2.89 47.11
N GLU A 358 -42.03 1.60 47.34
CA GLU A 358 -42.90 0.43 47.59
C GLU A 358 -42.18 -0.89 47.24
#